data_AF-A0A965JWW9-F1
#
_entry.id   AF-A0A965JWW9-F1
#
_cell.length_a   1.000
_cell.length_b   1.000
_cell.length_c   1.000
_cell.angle_alpha   90.00
_cell.angle_beta   90.00
_cell.angle_gamma   90.00
#
_symmetry.space_group_name_H-M   'P 1'
#
loop_
_entity.id
_entity.type
_entity.pdbx_description
1 polymer ?
#
loop_
_entity_poly.entity_id
_entity_poly.type
_entity_poly.pdbx_seq_one_letter_code
_entity_poly.pdbx_strand_id
1 'polypeptide(L)'
;RDLASRFDAEVADPASILVVDGGPSTASADIASTDLCGALDVLELSGVRVSDSPRWLQRRLEQAGMRAVNNVVDASNYVMLERGQPTHPYDTALVAGSHIGVRQARNGETLKTLDGTERTLGQPGRGLGDTGVDCVIVDGQDAVIGLAGIMGGESSEIRETTTSVLLELAFFDPMTIARTSKRLGLRSEASHRFERGVHFQGRREAGARFVALLHETCPDLRVVAHHEAHGTLPELPTIVLRSADVVALLGTDIPLDECARYLEAINCTVVRSSDYLEVTVPSSRLDIRDGALGRADLIEEIARLYSYRRLLRRTPTWAAPGGLSTRQQTRRLVRSIALGLGWSEAWTASLISEDDHARRTRESPSYG
;
A
#
# COMPACT_ATOMS: atom_id res chain seq x y z
N ARG A 1 16.20 3.00 -4.55
CA ARG A 1 16.07 4.46 -4.78
C ARG A 1 16.53 5.25 -3.56
N ASP A 2 15.89 5.11 -2.39
CA ASP A 2 16.34 5.76 -1.14
C ASP A 2 17.82 5.55 -0.77
N LEU A 3 18.36 4.35 -0.99
CA LEU A 3 19.80 4.12 -0.80
C LEU A 3 20.62 4.86 -1.86
N ALA A 4 20.16 4.88 -3.11
CA ALA A 4 20.85 5.52 -4.22
C ALA A 4 20.92 7.04 -4.03
N SER A 5 19.83 7.68 -3.57
CA SER A 5 19.84 9.11 -3.22
C SER A 5 20.81 9.44 -2.09
N ARG A 6 21.01 8.51 -1.14
CA ARG A 6 21.96 8.67 -0.04
C ARG A 6 23.42 8.48 -0.45
N PHE A 7 23.68 7.61 -1.42
CA PHE A 7 25.03 7.29 -1.91
C PHE A 7 25.40 8.03 -3.20
N ASP A 8 24.54 8.92 -3.69
CA ASP A 8 24.71 9.62 -4.97
C ASP A 8 24.97 8.66 -6.13
N ALA A 9 24.18 7.58 -6.16
CA ALA A 9 24.28 6.51 -7.15
C ALA A 9 23.10 6.52 -8.11
N GLU A 10 23.34 6.07 -9.34
CA GLU A 10 22.27 5.85 -10.31
C GLU A 10 21.50 4.56 -10.00
N VAL A 11 20.19 4.58 -10.22
CA VAL A 11 19.35 3.39 -10.12
C VAL A 11 19.16 2.82 -11.52
N ALA A 12 19.76 1.65 -11.77
CA ALA A 12 19.46 0.89 -12.97
C ALA A 12 18.06 0.28 -12.87
N ASP A 13 17.15 0.67 -13.76
CA ASP A 13 15.81 0.08 -13.83
C ASP A 13 15.85 -1.19 -14.69
N PRO A 14 15.53 -2.38 -14.13
CA PRO A 14 15.53 -3.62 -14.89
C PRO A 14 14.29 -3.78 -15.79
N ALA A 15 13.29 -2.90 -15.71
CA ALA A 15 12.13 -2.96 -16.58
C ALA A 15 12.49 -2.45 -17.98
N SER A 16 12.22 -3.29 -18.98
CA SER A 16 12.25 -2.90 -20.39
C SER A 16 10.96 -2.19 -20.78
N ILE A 17 10.94 -1.62 -21.98
CA ILE A 17 9.70 -1.14 -22.61
C ILE A 17 8.80 -2.36 -22.88
N LEU A 18 7.53 -2.28 -22.49
CA LEU A 18 6.52 -3.28 -22.89
C LEU A 18 6.29 -3.19 -24.40
N VAL A 19 6.65 -4.25 -25.11
CA VAL A 19 6.38 -4.42 -26.55
C VAL A 19 5.17 -5.34 -26.70
N VAL A 20 4.18 -4.90 -27.47
CA VAL A 20 3.00 -5.70 -27.83
C VAL A 20 3.24 -6.25 -29.24
N ASP A 21 3.30 -7.58 -29.36
CA ASP A 21 3.57 -8.26 -30.64
C ASP A 21 2.38 -8.14 -31.61
N GLY A 22 1.18 -7.98 -31.04
CA GLY A 22 -0.07 -7.93 -31.79
C GLY A 22 -0.57 -9.31 -32.21
N GLY A 23 -1.89 -9.43 -32.30
CA GLY A 23 -2.59 -10.65 -32.71
C GLY A 23 -4.10 -10.50 -32.57
N PRO A 24 -4.88 -11.48 -33.05
CA PRO A 24 -6.31 -11.52 -32.78
C PRO A 24 -6.53 -11.71 -31.27
N SER A 25 -7.17 -10.74 -30.63
CA SER A 25 -7.52 -10.76 -29.21
C SER A 25 -9.02 -10.80 -29.06
N THR A 26 -9.51 -11.67 -28.19
CA THR A 26 -10.89 -11.62 -27.68
C THR A 26 -10.94 -11.12 -26.24
N ALA A 27 -9.79 -10.84 -25.62
CA ALA A 27 -9.73 -10.35 -24.27
C ALA A 27 -10.26 -8.91 -24.17
N SER A 28 -10.73 -8.54 -22.97
CA SER A 28 -11.21 -7.20 -22.67
C SER A 28 -11.10 -6.89 -21.17
N ALA A 29 -11.08 -5.60 -20.85
CA ALA A 29 -11.03 -5.09 -19.49
C ALA A 29 -12.13 -4.04 -19.28
N ASP A 30 -12.78 -4.04 -18.11
CA ASP A 30 -13.71 -2.98 -17.72
C ASP A 30 -13.66 -2.67 -16.22
N ILE A 31 -14.11 -1.46 -15.89
CA ILE A 31 -14.29 -1.01 -14.50
C ILE A 31 -15.71 -0.44 -14.37
N ALA A 32 -16.59 -1.18 -13.71
CA ALA A 32 -17.93 -0.69 -13.38
C ALA A 32 -17.94 0.16 -12.10
N SER A 33 -17.00 -0.06 -11.17
CA SER A 33 -16.90 0.66 -9.89
C SER A 33 -15.63 1.52 -9.85
N THR A 34 -15.69 2.70 -10.47
CA THR A 34 -14.55 3.61 -10.66
C THR A 34 -13.91 4.10 -9.36
N ASP A 35 -14.66 4.14 -8.27
CA ASP A 35 -14.15 4.55 -6.95
C ASP A 35 -13.42 3.43 -6.22
N LEU A 36 -13.64 2.16 -6.61
CA LEU A 36 -12.99 1.00 -6.01
C LEU A 36 -11.74 0.57 -6.78
N CYS A 37 -11.68 0.90 -8.07
CA CYS A 37 -10.56 0.62 -8.95
C CYS A 37 -10.29 1.83 -9.84
N GLY A 38 -9.15 2.48 -9.63
CA GLY A 38 -8.77 3.66 -10.40
C GLY A 38 -8.19 3.32 -11.78
N ALA A 39 -7.64 2.12 -11.95
CA ALA A 39 -7.17 1.64 -13.24
C ALA A 39 -6.94 0.12 -13.23
N LEU A 40 -7.18 -0.50 -14.37
CA LEU A 40 -7.02 -1.92 -14.63
C LEU A 40 -6.38 -2.08 -16.01
N ASP A 41 -5.21 -2.69 -16.02
CA ASP A 41 -4.50 -3.10 -17.23
C ASP A 41 -4.54 -4.63 -17.28
N VAL A 42 -4.88 -5.19 -18.44
CA VAL A 42 -4.92 -6.64 -18.70
C VAL A 42 -3.98 -6.94 -19.87
N LEU A 43 -2.88 -7.64 -19.58
CA LEU A 43 -1.99 -8.14 -20.62
C LEU A 43 -2.40 -9.56 -21.02
N GLU A 44 -2.71 -9.74 -22.30
CA GLU A 44 -2.98 -11.05 -22.87
C GLU A 44 -1.67 -11.67 -23.37
N LEU A 45 -1.29 -12.80 -22.77
CA LEU A 45 -0.07 -13.52 -23.06
C LEU A 45 -0.39 -14.88 -23.67
N SER A 46 0.34 -15.26 -24.71
CA SER A 46 0.26 -16.59 -25.34
C SER A 46 1.64 -17.24 -25.41
N GLY A 47 1.69 -18.56 -25.63
CA GLY A 47 2.96 -19.29 -25.66
C GLY A 47 3.55 -19.54 -24.26
N VAL A 48 2.69 -19.53 -23.23
CA VAL A 48 3.08 -19.84 -21.86
C VAL A 48 3.26 -21.34 -21.70
N ARG A 49 4.31 -21.75 -20.99
CA ARG A 49 4.51 -23.11 -20.52
C ARG A 49 4.78 -23.06 -19.02
N VAL A 50 3.89 -23.64 -18.22
CA VAL A 50 4.08 -23.71 -16.77
C VAL A 50 5.20 -24.70 -16.46
N SER A 51 6.19 -24.24 -15.69
CA SER A 51 7.38 -25.02 -15.34
C SER A 51 8.05 -24.44 -14.09
N ASP A 52 9.13 -25.06 -13.62
CA ASP A 52 9.92 -24.52 -12.52
C ASP A 52 10.58 -23.19 -12.91
N SER A 53 10.58 -22.25 -11.97
CA SER A 53 11.28 -20.97 -12.12
C SER A 53 12.79 -21.12 -12.25
N PRO A 54 13.51 -20.15 -12.86
CA PRO A 54 14.97 -20.15 -12.82
C PRO A 54 15.50 -20.17 -11.38
N ARG A 55 16.60 -20.91 -11.12
CA ARG A 55 17.15 -21.07 -9.76
C ARG A 55 17.53 -19.76 -9.06
N TRP A 56 17.79 -18.69 -9.82
CA TRP A 56 18.10 -17.39 -9.25
C TRP A 56 16.83 -16.70 -8.72
N LEU A 57 15.70 -16.88 -9.43
CA LEU A 57 14.39 -16.33 -9.09
C LEU A 57 13.86 -17.00 -7.82
N GLN A 58 13.89 -18.35 -7.80
CA GLN A 58 13.51 -19.14 -6.63
C GLN A 58 14.27 -18.69 -5.38
N ARG A 59 15.60 -18.59 -5.48
CA ARG A 59 16.46 -18.18 -4.35
C ARG A 59 16.14 -16.78 -3.84
N ARG A 60 15.83 -15.83 -4.71
CA ARG A 60 15.46 -14.46 -4.30
C ARG A 60 14.11 -14.42 -3.60
N LEU A 61 13.13 -15.19 -4.08
CA LEU A 61 11.82 -15.33 -3.43
C LEU A 61 11.97 -15.95 -2.03
N GLU A 62 12.73 -17.04 -1.91
CA GLU A 62 12.97 -17.71 -0.64
C GLU A 62 13.69 -16.81 0.37
N GLN A 63 14.68 -16.04 -0.08
CA GLN A 63 15.36 -15.03 0.75
C GLN A 63 14.44 -13.89 1.19
N ALA A 64 13.39 -13.60 0.42
CA ALA A 64 12.34 -12.67 0.78
C ALA A 64 11.20 -13.32 1.59
N GLY A 65 11.33 -14.60 1.97
CA GLY A 65 10.35 -15.31 2.79
C GLY A 65 9.18 -15.93 2.03
N MET A 66 9.26 -16.03 0.69
CA MET A 66 8.21 -16.62 -0.15
C MET A 66 8.68 -17.96 -0.74
N ARG A 67 7.83 -18.99 -0.66
CA ARG A 67 8.09 -20.28 -1.30
C ARG A 67 7.89 -20.17 -2.81
N ALA A 68 8.84 -20.68 -3.59
CA ALA A 68 8.69 -20.81 -5.04
C ALA A 68 7.58 -21.82 -5.40
N VAL A 69 6.82 -21.53 -6.45
CA VAL A 69 5.67 -22.33 -6.90
C VAL A 69 5.85 -22.80 -8.33
N ASN A 70 5.82 -21.88 -9.29
CA ASN A 70 6.07 -22.10 -10.71
C ASN A 70 6.48 -20.78 -11.36
N ASN A 71 7.04 -20.83 -12.56
CA ASN A 71 7.54 -19.67 -13.30
C ASN A 71 6.53 -18.51 -13.44
N VAL A 72 5.24 -18.78 -13.62
CA VAL A 72 4.19 -17.76 -13.78
C VAL A 72 3.89 -17.07 -12.44
N VAL A 73 3.60 -17.85 -11.40
CA VAL A 73 3.28 -17.34 -10.06
C VAL A 73 4.50 -16.65 -9.44
N ASP A 74 5.69 -17.20 -9.63
CA ASP A 74 6.94 -16.66 -9.11
C ASP A 74 7.33 -15.36 -9.81
N ALA A 75 7.09 -15.23 -11.13
CA ALA A 75 7.27 -13.96 -11.83
C ALA A 75 6.36 -12.88 -11.23
N SER A 76 5.08 -13.20 -10.99
CA SER A 76 4.13 -12.27 -10.35
C SER A 76 4.60 -11.84 -8.96
N ASN A 77 4.93 -12.81 -8.10
CA ASN A 77 5.42 -12.56 -6.75
C ASN A 77 6.71 -11.73 -6.77
N TYR A 78 7.62 -12.03 -7.68
CA TYR A 78 8.88 -11.33 -7.78
C TYR A 78 8.70 -9.89 -8.26
N VAL A 79 7.84 -9.63 -9.26
CA VAL A 79 7.50 -8.25 -9.68
C VAL A 79 6.90 -7.47 -8.52
N MET A 80 6.02 -8.09 -7.72
CA MET A 80 5.46 -7.46 -6.52
C MET A 80 6.54 -7.08 -5.50
N LEU A 81 7.53 -7.94 -5.28
CA LEU A 81 8.65 -7.65 -4.36
C LEU A 81 9.61 -6.59 -4.94
N GLU A 82 9.96 -6.69 -6.22
CA GLU A 82 10.95 -5.83 -6.88
C GLU A 82 10.40 -4.41 -7.13
N ARG A 83 9.12 -4.29 -7.50
CA ARG A 83 8.51 -3.03 -7.93
C ARG A 83 7.39 -2.51 -7.02
N GLY A 84 6.96 -3.31 -6.04
CA GLY A 84 5.86 -2.95 -5.16
C GLY A 84 4.48 -3.00 -5.82
N GLN A 85 4.37 -3.50 -7.06
CA GLN A 85 3.12 -3.65 -7.80
C GLN A 85 2.68 -5.12 -7.78
N PRO A 86 1.66 -5.48 -7.00
CA PRO A 86 1.05 -6.80 -7.10
C PRO A 86 0.42 -7.01 -8.48
N THR A 87 0.53 -8.24 -8.98
CA THR A 87 -0.08 -8.69 -10.24
C THR A 87 -0.82 -10.00 -10.02
N HIS A 88 -1.80 -10.31 -10.87
CA HIS A 88 -2.50 -11.59 -10.80
C HIS A 88 -2.60 -12.24 -12.19
N PRO A 89 -1.94 -13.39 -12.42
CA PRO A 89 -2.10 -14.15 -13.65
C PRO A 89 -3.32 -15.06 -13.55
N TYR A 90 -4.24 -14.95 -14.51
CA TYR A 90 -5.38 -15.85 -14.68
C TYR A 90 -5.15 -16.78 -15.88
N ASP A 91 -5.58 -18.03 -15.80
CA ASP A 91 -5.62 -18.91 -16.97
C ASP A 91 -6.73 -18.44 -17.92
N THR A 92 -6.36 -17.97 -19.11
CA THR A 92 -7.31 -17.44 -20.10
C THR A 92 -8.42 -18.45 -20.44
N ALA A 93 -8.12 -19.75 -20.45
CA ALA A 93 -9.10 -20.78 -20.78
C ALA A 93 -10.16 -20.97 -19.70
N LEU A 94 -9.90 -20.50 -18.47
CA LEU A 94 -10.81 -20.59 -17.32
C LEU A 94 -11.58 -19.30 -17.06
N VAL A 95 -11.23 -18.21 -17.73
CA VAL A 95 -11.91 -16.92 -17.62
C VAL A 95 -12.94 -16.81 -18.74
N ALA A 96 -14.23 -16.85 -18.41
CA ALA A 96 -15.28 -16.78 -19.41
C ALA A 96 -15.16 -15.50 -20.26
N GLY A 97 -15.18 -15.65 -21.58
CA GLY A 97 -15.07 -14.52 -22.52
C GLY A 97 -13.70 -13.82 -22.55
N SER A 98 -12.66 -14.38 -21.92
CA SER A 98 -11.34 -13.74 -21.76
C SER A 98 -11.42 -12.32 -21.18
N HIS A 99 -12.44 -12.08 -20.37
CA HIS A 99 -12.80 -10.76 -19.89
C HIS A 99 -12.46 -10.63 -18.42
N ILE A 100 -11.85 -9.51 -18.03
CA ILE A 100 -11.56 -9.17 -16.63
C ILE A 100 -12.26 -7.86 -16.32
N GLY A 101 -13.30 -7.93 -15.51
CA GLY A 101 -14.05 -6.78 -15.03
C GLY A 101 -13.83 -6.51 -13.56
N VAL A 102 -13.99 -5.25 -13.15
CA VAL A 102 -13.93 -4.85 -11.73
C VAL A 102 -15.23 -4.17 -11.32
N ARG A 103 -15.84 -4.69 -10.25
CA ARG A 103 -17.05 -4.10 -9.67
C ARG A 103 -17.13 -4.30 -8.16
N GLN A 104 -18.08 -3.63 -7.54
CA GLN A 104 -18.48 -3.93 -6.17
C GLN A 104 -19.15 -5.31 -6.08
N ALA A 105 -18.87 -6.05 -5.02
CA ALA A 105 -19.57 -7.28 -4.67
C ALA A 105 -21.05 -7.01 -4.37
N ARG A 106 -21.92 -7.93 -4.77
CA ARG A 106 -23.33 -7.93 -4.38
C ARG A 106 -23.47 -8.48 -2.96
N ASN A 107 -24.48 -8.02 -2.23
CA ASN A 107 -24.73 -8.52 -0.87
C ASN A 107 -25.04 -10.02 -0.90
N GLY A 108 -24.24 -10.81 -0.18
CA GLY A 108 -24.40 -12.26 -0.09
C GLY A 108 -23.76 -13.03 -1.24
N GLU A 109 -23.05 -12.36 -2.15
CA GLU A 109 -22.28 -13.01 -3.21
C GLU A 109 -21.18 -13.88 -2.61
N THR A 110 -20.91 -15.04 -3.22
CA THR A 110 -19.93 -16.00 -2.73
C THR A 110 -18.74 -16.16 -3.65
N LEU A 111 -17.57 -16.40 -3.06
CA LEU A 111 -16.33 -16.71 -3.76
C LEU A 111 -15.60 -17.80 -2.99
N LYS A 112 -15.19 -18.87 -3.69
CA LYS A 112 -14.25 -19.85 -3.16
C LYS A 112 -12.83 -19.41 -3.50
N THR A 113 -12.06 -19.02 -2.48
CA THR A 113 -10.69 -18.51 -2.64
C THR A 113 -9.67 -19.63 -2.79
N LEU A 114 -8.45 -19.31 -3.23
CA LEU A 114 -7.34 -20.26 -3.42
C LEU A 114 -6.95 -21.08 -2.18
N ASP A 115 -7.34 -20.64 -0.98
CA ASP A 115 -7.19 -21.40 0.27
C ASP A 115 -8.27 -22.49 0.46
N GLY A 116 -9.15 -22.67 -0.53
CA GLY A 116 -10.27 -23.62 -0.51
C GLY A 116 -11.47 -23.16 0.34
N THR A 117 -11.42 -21.96 0.92
CA THR A 117 -12.49 -21.44 1.79
C THR A 117 -13.54 -20.69 0.98
N GLU A 118 -14.82 -21.00 1.20
CA GLU A 118 -15.93 -20.22 0.66
C GLU A 118 -16.20 -18.98 1.52
N ARG A 119 -16.34 -17.82 0.87
CA ARG A 119 -16.46 -16.53 1.53
C ARG A 119 -17.69 -15.80 1.04
N THR A 120 -18.45 -15.23 1.98
CA THR A 120 -19.59 -14.35 1.68
C THR A 120 -19.14 -12.89 1.69
N LEU A 121 -19.49 -12.19 0.61
CA LEU A 121 -19.08 -10.81 0.33
C LEU A 121 -20.28 -9.85 0.45
N GLY A 122 -19.99 -8.55 0.44
CA GLY A 122 -21.03 -7.52 0.41
C GLY A 122 -21.75 -7.34 1.76
N GLN A 123 -21.14 -7.77 2.87
CA GLN A 123 -21.75 -7.74 4.21
C GLN A 123 -20.83 -7.07 5.24
N PRO A 124 -21.37 -6.14 6.06
CA PRO A 124 -20.58 -5.43 7.06
C PRO A 124 -20.09 -6.36 8.17
N GLY A 125 -18.84 -6.18 8.58
CA GLY A 125 -18.25 -6.87 9.72
C GLY A 125 -18.50 -6.18 11.06
N ARG A 126 -17.93 -6.75 12.13
CA ARG A 126 -17.98 -6.15 13.50
C ARG A 126 -16.96 -5.02 13.70
N GLY A 127 -16.12 -4.74 12.71
CA GLY A 127 -15.07 -3.72 12.80
C GLY A 127 -15.64 -2.31 12.71
N LEU A 128 -15.11 -1.38 13.51
CA LEU A 128 -15.47 0.03 13.40
C LEU A 128 -15.14 0.55 11.99
N GLY A 129 -16.14 1.10 11.29
CA GLY A 129 -15.99 1.67 9.94
C GLY A 129 -16.01 0.66 8.79
N ASP A 130 -16.41 -0.58 9.05
CA ASP A 130 -16.59 -1.61 8.03
C ASP A 130 -18.00 -1.56 7.44
N THR A 131 -18.09 -1.21 6.16
CA THR A 131 -19.35 -0.99 5.44
C THR A 131 -19.83 -2.23 4.67
N GLY A 132 -19.01 -3.29 4.58
CA GLY A 132 -19.29 -4.44 3.71
C GLY A 132 -19.09 -4.15 2.23
N VAL A 133 -18.45 -3.04 1.87
CA VAL A 133 -18.07 -2.73 0.47
C VAL A 133 -16.83 -3.53 0.13
N ASP A 134 -16.98 -4.50 -0.77
CA ASP A 134 -15.88 -5.32 -1.28
C ASP A 134 -15.68 -5.06 -2.77
N CYS A 135 -14.43 -4.96 -3.21
CA CYS A 135 -14.07 -4.90 -4.61
C CYS A 135 -13.78 -6.32 -5.12
N VAL A 136 -14.38 -6.71 -6.25
CA VAL A 136 -14.25 -8.04 -6.84
C VAL A 136 -13.83 -7.98 -8.30
N ILE A 137 -13.13 -9.03 -8.72
CA ILE A 137 -12.80 -9.30 -10.12
C ILE A 137 -13.83 -10.28 -10.68
N VAL A 138 -14.35 -9.98 -11.87
CA VAL A 138 -15.36 -10.80 -12.55
C VAL A 138 -14.93 -11.19 -13.95
N ASP A 139 -15.49 -12.30 -14.44
CA ASP A 139 -15.34 -12.73 -15.83
C ASP A 139 -16.47 -12.23 -16.74
N GLY A 140 -16.44 -12.63 -18.02
CA GLY A 140 -17.43 -12.22 -19.03
C GLY A 140 -18.84 -12.77 -18.83
N GLN A 141 -19.04 -13.63 -17.82
CA GLN A 141 -20.36 -14.09 -17.37
C GLN A 141 -20.79 -13.39 -16.07
N ASP A 142 -20.06 -12.36 -15.64
CA ASP A 142 -20.25 -11.63 -14.39
C ASP A 142 -20.06 -12.52 -13.13
N ALA A 143 -19.34 -13.65 -13.27
CA ALA A 143 -19.00 -14.52 -12.16
C ALA A 143 -17.78 -13.99 -11.42
N VAL A 144 -17.81 -13.99 -10.09
CA VAL A 144 -16.67 -13.55 -9.27
C VAL A 144 -15.54 -14.57 -9.36
N ILE A 145 -14.39 -14.13 -9.88
CA ILE A 145 -13.19 -14.94 -10.05
C ILE A 145 -12.05 -14.51 -9.12
N GLY A 146 -12.22 -13.43 -8.36
CA GLY A 146 -11.20 -12.97 -7.41
C GLY A 146 -11.69 -11.89 -6.46
N LEU A 147 -11.06 -11.82 -5.30
CA LEU A 147 -11.18 -10.72 -4.36
C LEU A 147 -10.06 -9.73 -4.68
N ALA A 148 -10.44 -8.59 -5.26
CA ALA A 148 -9.53 -7.62 -5.87
C ALA A 148 -8.40 -7.26 -4.90
N GLY A 149 -7.15 -7.37 -5.35
CA GLY A 149 -5.96 -7.02 -4.59
C GLY A 149 -5.70 -7.82 -3.31
N ILE A 150 -6.48 -8.86 -3.01
CA ILE A 150 -6.36 -9.65 -1.78
C ILE A 150 -6.04 -11.10 -2.08
N MET A 151 -6.90 -11.79 -2.84
CA MET A 151 -6.75 -13.22 -3.12
C MET A 151 -7.57 -13.62 -4.36
N GLY A 152 -6.97 -14.43 -5.24
CA GLY A 152 -7.67 -15.01 -6.39
C GLY A 152 -8.71 -16.06 -5.98
N GLY A 153 -9.64 -16.33 -6.90
CA GLY A 153 -10.54 -17.48 -6.82
C GLY A 153 -9.87 -18.76 -7.31
N GLU A 154 -10.32 -19.89 -6.80
CA GLU A 154 -9.83 -21.21 -7.22
C GLU A 154 -10.22 -21.55 -8.68
N SER A 155 -11.30 -20.96 -9.20
CA SER A 155 -11.86 -21.29 -10.52
C SER A 155 -10.97 -20.89 -11.70
N SER A 156 -10.07 -19.92 -11.52
CA SER A 156 -9.31 -19.26 -12.59
C SER A 156 -7.78 -19.34 -12.39
N GLU A 157 -7.34 -20.20 -11.47
CA GLU A 157 -5.94 -20.37 -11.11
C GLU A 157 -5.06 -20.90 -12.26
N ILE A 158 -3.76 -20.61 -12.19
CA ILE A 158 -2.75 -21.16 -13.10
C ILE A 158 -2.56 -22.66 -12.83
N ARG A 159 -2.66 -23.46 -13.88
CA ARG A 159 -2.49 -24.92 -13.86
C ARG A 159 -1.31 -25.34 -14.71
N GLU A 160 -0.83 -26.58 -14.54
CA GLU A 160 0.23 -27.14 -15.38
C GLU A 160 -0.12 -27.14 -16.88
N THR A 161 -1.42 -27.14 -17.21
CA THR A 161 -1.94 -27.11 -18.59
C THR A 161 -2.12 -25.71 -19.15
N THR A 162 -1.86 -24.64 -18.40
CA THR A 162 -2.06 -23.26 -18.85
C THR A 162 -1.11 -22.91 -20.00
N THR A 163 -1.67 -22.44 -21.11
CA THR A 163 -0.91 -22.05 -22.33
C THR A 163 -1.00 -20.57 -22.67
N SER A 164 -1.97 -19.88 -22.08
CA SER A 164 -2.22 -18.44 -22.22
C SER A 164 -2.65 -17.86 -20.89
N VAL A 165 -2.24 -16.62 -20.62
CA VAL A 165 -2.46 -15.93 -19.35
C VAL A 165 -3.04 -14.54 -19.59
N LEU A 166 -4.05 -14.17 -18.80
CA LEU A 166 -4.47 -12.78 -18.63
C LEU A 166 -3.79 -12.26 -17.37
N LEU A 167 -2.87 -11.29 -17.50
CA LEU A 167 -2.19 -10.69 -16.36
C LEU A 167 -2.91 -9.41 -15.94
N GLU A 168 -3.51 -9.44 -14.75
CA GLU A 168 -4.09 -8.28 -14.09
C GLU A 168 -3.00 -7.42 -13.44
N LEU A 169 -3.04 -6.13 -13.78
CA LEU A 169 -2.26 -5.06 -13.19
C LEU A 169 -3.24 -3.93 -12.82
N ALA A 170 -3.43 -3.67 -11.53
CA ALA A 170 -4.50 -2.75 -11.12
C ALA A 170 -4.04 -1.74 -10.06
N PHE A 171 -4.85 -0.70 -9.88
CA PHE A 171 -4.84 0.20 -8.73
C PHE A 171 -6.21 0.17 -8.06
N PHE A 172 -6.29 -0.45 -6.88
CA PHE A 172 -7.49 -0.51 -6.05
C PHE A 172 -7.47 0.55 -4.96
N ASP A 173 -8.66 0.97 -4.50
CA ASP A 173 -8.78 1.88 -3.35
C ASP A 173 -8.14 1.27 -2.09
N PRO A 174 -7.08 1.89 -1.52
CA PRO A 174 -6.35 1.32 -0.40
C PRO A 174 -7.22 1.03 0.82
N MET A 175 -8.19 1.90 1.11
CA MET A 175 -9.05 1.77 2.28
C MET A 175 -10.03 0.61 2.15
N THR A 176 -10.59 0.40 0.96
CA THR A 176 -11.44 -0.76 0.66
C THR A 176 -10.67 -2.06 0.86
N ILE A 177 -9.45 -2.16 0.31
CA ILE A 177 -8.60 -3.34 0.51
C ILE A 177 -8.29 -3.58 1.99
N ALA A 178 -7.93 -2.54 2.74
CA ALA A 178 -7.63 -2.63 4.17
C ALA A 178 -8.82 -3.16 4.98
N ARG A 179 -10.04 -2.66 4.70
CA ARG A 179 -11.27 -3.06 5.39
C ARG A 179 -11.63 -4.50 5.07
N THR A 180 -11.68 -4.87 3.79
CA THR A 180 -12.03 -6.23 3.35
C THR A 180 -11.02 -7.26 3.84
N SER A 181 -9.72 -6.99 3.72
CA SER A 181 -8.64 -7.86 4.22
C SER A 181 -8.78 -8.11 5.73
N LYS A 182 -9.02 -7.05 6.52
CA LYS A 182 -9.21 -7.16 7.97
C LYS A 182 -10.50 -7.90 8.33
N ARG A 183 -11.61 -7.62 7.65
CA ARG A 183 -12.93 -8.24 7.90
C ARG A 183 -12.89 -9.74 7.66
N LEU A 184 -12.27 -10.17 6.57
CA LEU A 184 -12.20 -11.57 6.16
C LEU A 184 -11.02 -12.34 6.78
N GLY A 185 -10.17 -11.67 7.55
CA GLY A 185 -8.95 -12.26 8.12
C GLY A 185 -7.94 -12.68 7.06
N LEU A 186 -7.95 -12.04 5.89
CA LEU A 186 -7.13 -12.38 4.72
C LEU A 186 -6.02 -11.35 4.55
N ARG A 187 -4.85 -11.62 5.13
CA ARG A 187 -3.65 -10.79 4.90
C ARG A 187 -2.67 -11.52 3.97
N SER A 188 -2.38 -10.90 2.84
CA SER A 188 -1.38 -11.34 1.87
C SER A 188 -0.34 -10.24 1.63
N GLU A 189 0.81 -10.60 1.04
CA GLU A 189 1.80 -9.62 0.60
C GLU A 189 1.23 -8.60 -0.41
N ALA A 190 0.24 -9.03 -1.21
CA ALA A 190 -0.49 -8.18 -2.14
C ALA A 190 -1.41 -7.20 -1.40
N SER A 191 -2.26 -7.71 -0.50
CA SER A 191 -3.20 -6.86 0.25
C SER A 191 -2.46 -5.83 1.10
N HIS A 192 -1.30 -6.19 1.65
CA HIS A 192 -0.46 -5.31 2.45
C HIS A 192 0.14 -4.13 1.67
N ARG A 193 0.40 -4.32 0.38
CA ARG A 193 0.88 -3.26 -0.54
C ARG A 193 -0.27 -2.37 -0.99
N PHE A 194 -1.36 -2.98 -1.44
CA PHE A 194 -2.54 -2.21 -1.86
C PHE A 194 -3.14 -1.37 -0.72
N GLU A 195 -3.19 -1.88 0.53
CA GLU A 195 -3.68 -1.08 1.68
C GLU A 195 -2.82 0.16 2.00
N ARG A 196 -1.57 0.19 1.54
CA ARG A 196 -0.65 1.35 1.66
C ARG A 196 -0.64 2.23 0.42
N GLY A 197 -1.30 1.80 -0.64
CA GLY A 197 -1.23 2.40 -1.96
C GLY A 197 0.00 1.93 -2.76
N VAL A 198 -0.21 1.73 -4.07
CA VAL A 198 0.82 1.28 -5.01
C VAL A 198 1.06 2.34 -6.09
N HIS A 199 2.23 2.27 -6.73
CA HIS A 199 2.62 3.19 -7.79
C HIS A 199 1.75 3.01 -9.03
N PHE A 200 0.68 3.81 -9.15
CA PHE A 200 -0.32 3.60 -10.19
C PHE A 200 0.15 3.96 -11.60
N GLN A 201 1.19 4.78 -11.82
CA GLN A 201 1.74 4.95 -13.17
C GLN A 201 2.77 3.88 -13.54
N GLY A 202 3.15 2.99 -12.61
CA GLY A 202 4.19 1.97 -12.79
C GLY A 202 3.70 0.61 -13.28
N ARG A 203 2.40 0.47 -13.57
CA ARG A 203 1.80 -0.80 -13.96
C ARG A 203 2.39 -1.33 -15.26
N ARG A 204 2.60 -0.47 -16.26
CA ARG A 204 3.16 -0.90 -17.54
C ARG A 204 4.58 -1.47 -17.41
N GLU A 205 5.42 -0.84 -16.58
CA GLU A 205 6.77 -1.31 -16.27
C GLU A 205 6.74 -2.61 -15.46
N ALA A 206 5.77 -2.78 -14.57
CA ALA A 206 5.56 -4.04 -13.85
C ALA A 206 5.16 -5.17 -14.81
N GLY A 207 4.25 -4.90 -15.74
CA GLY A 207 3.88 -5.83 -16.80
C GLY A 207 5.05 -6.20 -17.71
N ALA A 208 5.85 -5.20 -18.14
CA ALA A 208 7.06 -5.45 -18.92
C ALA A 208 8.06 -6.33 -18.16
N ARG A 209 8.24 -6.08 -16.86
CA ARG A 209 9.12 -6.87 -16.03
C ARG A 209 8.62 -8.31 -15.86
N PHE A 210 7.31 -8.51 -15.69
CA PHE A 210 6.71 -9.84 -15.65
C PHE A 210 6.99 -10.61 -16.94
N VAL A 211 6.73 -10.00 -18.09
CA VAL A 211 6.99 -10.59 -19.41
C VAL A 211 8.47 -10.96 -19.56
N ALA A 212 9.38 -10.06 -19.19
CA ALA A 212 10.82 -10.31 -19.27
C ALA A 212 11.26 -11.52 -18.43
N LEU A 213 10.72 -11.67 -17.22
CA LEU A 213 11.01 -12.81 -16.34
C LEU A 213 10.45 -14.12 -16.90
N LEU A 214 9.20 -14.08 -17.38
CA LEU A 214 8.55 -15.28 -17.91
C LEU A 214 9.22 -15.77 -19.19
N HIS A 215 9.74 -14.84 -20.02
CA HIS A 215 10.47 -15.15 -21.24
C HIS A 215 11.73 -16.01 -21.02
N GLU A 216 12.36 -15.96 -19.83
CA GLU A 216 13.50 -16.83 -19.49
C GLU A 216 13.13 -18.33 -19.49
N THR A 217 11.85 -18.64 -19.26
CA THR A 217 11.33 -20.03 -19.24
C THR A 217 10.37 -20.33 -20.39
N CYS A 218 9.81 -19.30 -21.02
CA CYS A 218 8.88 -19.36 -22.12
C CYS A 218 9.45 -18.54 -23.30
N PRO A 219 10.43 -19.06 -24.07
CA PRO A 219 11.06 -18.30 -25.16
C PRO A 219 10.09 -17.97 -26.31
N ASP A 220 9.01 -18.74 -26.45
CA ASP A 220 7.95 -18.50 -27.44
C ASP A 220 6.82 -17.59 -26.91
N LEU A 221 6.99 -16.98 -25.73
CA LEU A 221 6.02 -16.08 -25.11
C LEU A 221 5.77 -14.87 -26.02
N ARG A 222 4.50 -14.55 -26.23
CA ARG A 222 4.06 -13.36 -26.98
C ARG A 222 3.06 -12.54 -26.18
N VAL A 223 3.19 -11.22 -26.26
CA VAL A 223 2.22 -10.25 -25.75
C VAL A 223 1.22 -9.96 -26.88
N VAL A 224 0.05 -10.59 -26.81
CA VAL A 224 -0.98 -10.52 -27.85
C VAL A 224 -1.62 -9.14 -27.88
N ALA A 225 -2.05 -8.66 -26.72
CA ALA A 225 -2.73 -7.39 -26.56
C ALA A 225 -2.53 -6.81 -25.15
N HIS A 226 -2.74 -5.50 -25.04
CA HIS A 226 -2.80 -4.74 -23.79
C HIS A 226 -4.13 -4.00 -23.76
N HIS A 227 -4.98 -4.34 -22.78
CA HIS A 227 -6.29 -3.73 -22.60
C HIS A 227 -6.26 -2.85 -21.36
N GLU A 228 -6.74 -1.61 -21.50
CA GLU A 228 -6.73 -0.61 -20.43
C GLU A 228 -8.17 -0.20 -20.12
N ALA A 229 -8.51 -0.20 -18.83
CA ALA A 229 -9.73 0.38 -18.30
C ALA A 229 -9.39 1.41 -17.22
N HIS A 230 -10.10 2.54 -17.24
CA HIS A 230 -9.82 3.68 -16.37
C HIS A 230 -11.00 3.98 -15.46
N GLY A 231 -10.70 4.15 -14.17
CA GLY A 231 -11.62 4.65 -13.16
C GLY A 231 -11.11 5.96 -12.57
N THR A 232 -11.34 6.17 -11.28
CA THR A 232 -10.93 7.37 -10.57
C THR A 232 -9.54 7.18 -9.96
N LEU A 233 -8.52 7.81 -10.54
CA LEU A 233 -7.17 7.85 -9.96
C LEU A 233 -6.99 9.04 -9.00
N PRO A 234 -6.12 8.93 -7.99
CA PRO A 234 -5.74 10.07 -7.17
C PRO A 234 -5.09 11.18 -8.01
N GLU A 235 -5.42 12.43 -7.71
CA GLU A 235 -4.76 13.59 -8.31
C GLU A 235 -3.33 13.73 -7.74
N LEU A 236 -2.37 14.02 -8.62
CA LEU A 236 -0.98 14.26 -8.21
C LEU A 236 -0.81 15.71 -7.76
N PRO A 237 -0.44 15.97 -6.50
CA PRO A 237 -0.33 17.33 -6.02
C PRO A 237 0.88 18.03 -6.65
N THR A 238 0.68 19.30 -7.02
CA THR A 238 1.75 20.23 -7.34
C THR A 238 1.84 21.28 -6.24
N ILE A 239 2.98 21.35 -5.57
CA ILE A 239 3.15 22.10 -4.33
C ILE A 239 4.20 23.19 -4.54
N VAL A 240 3.84 24.43 -4.21
CA VAL A 240 4.78 25.54 -4.14
C VAL A 240 5.47 25.53 -2.77
N LEU A 241 6.79 25.43 -2.78
CA LEU A 241 7.65 25.42 -1.60
C LEU A 241 8.61 26.62 -1.65
N ARG A 242 8.57 27.47 -0.62
CA ARG A 242 9.48 28.62 -0.48
C ARG A 242 10.53 28.33 0.58
N SER A 243 11.68 29.02 0.51
CA SER A 243 12.73 28.93 1.55
C SER A 243 12.18 29.26 2.94
N ALA A 244 11.29 30.26 3.04
CA ALA A 244 10.64 30.63 4.29
C ALA A 244 9.84 29.48 4.93
N ASP A 245 9.24 28.59 4.13
CA ASP A 245 8.49 27.44 4.64
C ASP A 245 9.43 26.42 5.31
N VAL A 246 10.57 26.15 4.66
CA VAL A 246 11.62 25.25 5.19
C VAL A 246 12.18 25.80 6.49
N VAL A 247 12.53 27.09 6.53
CA VAL A 247 13.05 27.77 7.74
C VAL A 247 12.01 27.78 8.85
N ALA A 248 10.74 28.04 8.54
CA ALA A 248 9.68 28.09 9.53
C ALA A 248 9.48 26.74 10.23
N LEU A 249 9.56 25.62 9.49
CA LEU A 249 9.32 24.30 10.05
C LEU A 249 10.58 23.65 10.65
N LEU A 250 11.74 23.80 10.00
CA LEU A 250 12.99 23.16 10.44
C LEU A 250 13.89 24.05 11.30
N GLY A 251 13.63 25.36 11.33
CA GLY A 251 14.50 26.34 12.00
C GLY A 251 15.92 26.41 11.42
N THR A 252 16.13 25.85 10.23
CA THR A 252 17.41 25.71 9.55
C THR A 252 17.26 26.25 8.13
N ASP A 253 18.21 27.10 7.72
CA ASP A 253 18.25 27.64 6.36
C ASP A 253 18.93 26.62 5.43
N ILE A 254 18.17 26.11 4.47
CA ILE A 254 18.62 25.16 3.46
C ILE A 254 18.40 25.81 2.09
N PRO A 255 19.44 26.00 1.26
CA PRO A 255 19.29 26.60 -0.06
C PRO A 255 18.28 25.86 -0.94
N LEU A 256 17.47 26.60 -1.71
CA LEU A 256 16.44 26.00 -2.57
C LEU A 256 17.02 25.03 -3.60
N ASP A 257 18.23 25.26 -4.11
CA ASP A 257 18.90 24.32 -5.02
C ASP A 257 19.21 22.98 -4.34
N GLU A 258 19.57 23.00 -3.05
CA GLU A 258 19.81 21.78 -2.28
C GLU A 258 18.48 21.06 -2.00
N CYS A 259 17.43 21.80 -1.64
CA CYS A 259 16.07 21.28 -1.51
C CYS A 259 15.59 20.60 -2.80
N ALA A 260 15.79 21.26 -3.96
CA ALA A 260 15.41 20.72 -5.26
C ALA A 260 16.12 19.39 -5.54
N ARG A 261 17.44 19.31 -5.30
CA ARG A 261 18.21 18.06 -5.48
C ARG A 261 17.67 16.93 -4.60
N TYR A 262 17.30 17.22 -3.35
CA TYR A 262 16.70 16.21 -2.46
C TYR A 262 15.35 15.70 -2.97
N LEU A 263 14.50 16.61 -3.46
CA LEU A 263 13.18 16.27 -3.99
C LEU A 263 13.27 15.53 -5.34
N GLU A 264 14.20 15.90 -6.21
CA GLU A 264 14.46 15.18 -7.46
C GLU A 264 14.98 13.76 -7.19
N ALA A 265 15.78 13.57 -6.13
CA ALA A 265 16.29 12.25 -5.76
C ALA A 265 15.21 11.26 -5.26
N ILE A 266 14.02 11.76 -4.94
CA ILE A 266 12.81 10.95 -4.65
C ILE A 266 11.80 10.96 -5.81
N ASN A 267 12.25 11.33 -7.01
CA ASN A 267 11.49 11.41 -8.26
C ASN A 267 10.40 12.49 -8.32
N CYS A 268 10.47 13.53 -7.48
CA CYS A 268 9.64 14.69 -7.71
C CYS A 268 10.16 15.47 -8.93
N THR A 269 9.25 15.97 -9.76
CA THR A 269 9.60 16.93 -10.81
C THR A 269 9.63 18.31 -10.18
N VAL A 270 10.76 19.01 -10.29
CA VAL A 270 10.97 20.31 -9.65
C VAL A 270 11.23 21.40 -10.69
N VAL A 271 10.33 22.36 -10.77
CA VAL A 271 10.52 23.61 -11.53
C VAL A 271 11.07 24.66 -10.58
N ARG A 272 12.24 25.24 -10.94
CA ARG A 272 12.95 26.22 -10.12
C ARG A 272 12.55 27.64 -10.54
N SER A 273 12.17 28.46 -9.56
CA SER A 273 12.02 29.92 -9.70
C SER A 273 13.10 30.63 -8.86
N SER A 274 13.15 31.96 -8.92
CA SER A 274 14.05 32.77 -8.09
C SER A 274 13.75 32.69 -6.59
N ASP A 275 12.50 32.42 -6.22
CA ASP A 275 11.98 32.58 -4.86
C ASP A 275 11.20 31.35 -4.34
N TYR A 276 10.92 30.38 -5.20
CA TYR A 276 10.21 29.16 -4.85
C TYR A 276 10.58 27.97 -5.75
N LEU A 277 10.21 26.77 -5.29
CA LEU A 277 10.17 25.55 -6.07
C LEU A 277 8.72 25.15 -6.31
N GLU A 278 8.38 24.80 -7.54
CA GLU A 278 7.12 24.13 -7.87
C GLU A 278 7.40 22.64 -8.04
N VAL A 279 6.81 21.83 -7.16
CA VAL A 279 7.16 20.43 -6.97
C VAL A 279 5.95 19.58 -7.33
N THR A 280 6.04 18.83 -8.43
CA THR A 280 5.03 17.82 -8.80
C THR A 280 5.44 16.46 -8.22
N VAL A 281 4.56 15.91 -7.40
CA VAL A 281 4.78 14.65 -6.69
C VAL A 281 4.51 13.45 -7.62
N PRO A 282 5.36 12.41 -7.63
CA PRO A 282 5.13 11.23 -8.45
C PRO A 282 4.03 10.33 -7.85
N SER A 283 3.35 9.56 -8.69
CA SER A 283 2.30 8.61 -8.26
C SER A 283 2.79 7.47 -7.34
N SER A 284 4.10 7.35 -7.13
CA SER A 284 4.69 6.42 -6.16
C SER A 284 4.71 6.96 -4.72
N ARG A 285 4.35 8.23 -4.51
CA ARG A 285 4.39 8.94 -3.22
C ARG A 285 2.99 9.41 -2.79
N LEU A 286 2.10 8.44 -2.57
CA LEU A 286 0.74 8.67 -2.11
C LEU A 286 0.66 9.20 -0.66
N ASP A 287 1.79 9.18 0.06
CA ASP A 287 1.95 9.76 1.38
C ASP A 287 2.08 11.29 1.39
N ILE A 288 2.49 11.89 0.26
CA ILE A 288 2.60 13.36 0.14
C ILE A 288 1.23 13.93 -0.24
N ARG A 289 0.65 14.72 0.66
CA ARG A 289 -0.69 15.29 0.51
C ARG A 289 -0.69 16.56 -0.33
N ASP A 290 -1.84 17.17 -0.51
CA ASP A 290 -1.98 18.48 -1.14
C ASP A 290 -1.80 19.64 -0.14
N GLY A 291 -1.72 20.85 -0.69
CA GLY A 291 -1.77 22.09 0.09
C GLY A 291 -0.70 22.22 1.18
N ALA A 292 -1.13 22.65 2.37
CA ALA A 292 -0.23 22.92 3.50
C ALA A 292 0.35 21.63 4.12
N LEU A 293 -0.42 20.55 4.11
CA LEU A 293 0.03 19.25 4.60
C LEU A 293 1.10 18.67 3.67
N GLY A 294 0.87 18.72 2.36
CA GLY A 294 1.88 18.35 1.36
C GLY A 294 3.18 19.11 1.51
N ARG A 295 3.10 20.42 1.80
CA ARG A 295 4.30 21.22 2.06
C ARG A 295 5.09 20.71 3.26
N ALA A 296 4.42 20.33 4.35
CA ALA A 296 5.07 19.71 5.49
C ALA A 296 5.69 18.35 5.13
N ASP A 297 4.99 17.54 4.33
CA ASP A 297 5.48 16.23 3.85
C ASP A 297 6.76 16.39 3.00
N LEU A 298 6.81 17.36 2.09
CA LEU A 298 8.02 17.68 1.32
C LEU A 298 9.18 18.16 2.21
N ILE A 299 8.88 18.96 3.24
CA ILE A 299 9.90 19.44 4.18
C ILE A 299 10.44 18.30 5.05
N GLU A 300 9.62 17.31 5.42
CA GLU A 300 10.07 16.09 6.07
C GLU A 300 11.09 15.34 5.20
N GLU A 301 10.80 15.19 3.90
CA GLU A 301 11.71 14.53 2.97
C GLU A 301 13.04 15.28 2.80
N ILE A 302 12.98 16.61 2.71
CA ILE A 302 14.17 17.46 2.72
C ILE A 302 14.96 17.24 4.01
N ALA A 303 14.32 17.27 5.17
CA ALA A 303 14.98 17.08 6.46
C ALA A 303 15.64 15.69 6.55
N ARG A 304 14.96 14.64 6.06
CA ARG A 304 15.43 13.26 6.08
C ARG A 304 16.71 13.09 5.25
N LEU A 305 16.72 13.62 4.03
CA LEU A 305 17.86 13.55 3.12
C LEU A 305 18.98 14.52 3.49
N TYR A 306 18.64 15.69 4.03
CA TYR A 306 19.60 16.62 4.63
C TYR A 306 20.32 16.01 5.85
N SER A 307 19.64 15.09 6.56
CA SER A 307 19.99 14.47 7.84
C SER A 307 19.51 15.25 9.06
N TYR A 308 18.67 14.60 9.87
CA TYR A 308 18.18 15.14 11.15
C TYR A 308 19.31 15.51 12.12
N ARG A 309 20.51 14.91 11.97
CA ARG A 309 21.67 15.23 12.80
C ARG A 309 22.27 16.61 12.52
N ARG A 310 22.02 17.17 11.32
CA ARG A 310 22.52 18.48 10.89
C ARG A 310 21.55 19.62 11.24
N LEU A 311 20.32 19.30 11.63
CA LEU A 311 19.33 20.29 12.02
C LEU A 311 19.77 21.06 13.27
N LEU A 312 19.54 22.38 13.26
CA LEU A 312 19.88 23.24 14.39
C LEU A 312 19.06 22.87 15.63
N ARG A 313 19.75 22.55 16.73
CA ARG A 313 19.10 22.32 18.01
C ARG A 313 18.77 23.66 18.66
N ARG A 314 17.49 23.95 18.82
CA ARG A 314 17.00 25.15 19.52
C ARG A 314 16.08 24.73 20.66
N THR A 315 16.16 25.46 21.77
CA THR A 315 15.22 25.31 22.89
C THR A 315 14.14 26.38 22.75
N PRO A 316 12.85 26.02 22.73
CA PRO A 316 11.78 27.01 22.75
C PRO A 316 11.87 27.88 24.02
N THR A 317 11.78 29.19 23.86
CA THR A 317 11.72 30.13 24.99
C THR A 317 10.27 30.53 25.24
N TRP A 318 9.85 30.45 26.49
CA TRP A 318 8.50 30.83 26.93
C TRP A 318 8.58 32.11 27.75
N ALA A 319 7.55 32.96 27.65
CA ALA A 319 7.52 34.25 28.34
C ALA A 319 7.34 34.13 29.87
N ALA A 320 6.79 33.02 30.34
CA ALA A 320 6.47 32.81 31.75
C ALA A 320 7.05 31.49 32.28
N PRO A 321 7.55 31.47 33.53
CA PRO A 321 7.96 30.23 34.18
C PRO A 321 6.73 29.37 34.49
N GLY A 322 6.84 28.05 34.24
CA GLY A 322 5.84 27.08 34.65
C GLY A 322 5.89 26.80 36.16
N GLY A 323 4.75 26.46 36.75
CA GLY A 323 4.63 26.10 38.16
C GLY A 323 3.63 24.98 38.38
N LEU A 324 3.72 24.32 39.54
CA LEU A 324 2.73 23.32 39.94
C LEU A 324 1.44 24.02 40.39
N SER A 325 0.29 23.53 39.91
CA SER A 325 -0.99 23.97 40.46
C SER A 325 -1.17 23.53 41.90
N THR A 326 -2.04 24.20 42.66
CA THR A 326 -2.35 23.82 44.05
C THR A 326 -2.72 22.34 44.16
N ARG A 327 -3.55 21.81 43.25
CA ARG A 327 -3.91 20.39 43.21
C ARG A 327 -2.69 19.47 43.03
N GLN A 328 -1.74 19.85 42.17
CA GLN A 328 -0.52 19.07 41.95
C GLN A 328 0.40 19.11 43.17
N GLN A 329 0.56 20.29 43.79
CA GLN A 329 1.33 20.45 45.03
C GLN A 329 0.74 19.60 46.15
N THR A 330 -0.57 19.72 46.39
CA THR A 330 -1.29 18.94 47.40
C THR A 330 -1.18 17.44 47.14
N ARG A 331 -1.37 16.97 45.89
CA ARG A 331 -1.25 15.54 45.56
C ARG A 331 0.15 15.01 45.87
N ARG A 332 1.20 15.77 45.55
CA ARG A 332 2.60 15.39 45.83
C ARG A 332 2.89 15.40 47.34
N LEU A 333 2.35 16.38 48.07
CA LEU A 333 2.47 16.43 49.53
C LEU A 333 1.81 15.22 50.19
N VAL A 334 0.56 14.90 49.83
CA VAL A 334 -0.16 13.72 50.34
C VAL A 334 0.60 12.43 50.02
N ARG A 335 1.10 12.29 48.79
CA ARG A 335 1.94 11.14 48.41
C ARG A 335 3.18 11.03 49.28
N SER A 336 3.88 12.15 49.52
CA SER A 336 5.11 12.16 50.32
C SER A 336 4.83 11.78 51.79
N ILE A 337 3.72 12.26 52.35
CA ILE A 337 3.27 11.90 53.69
C ILE A 337 2.95 10.40 53.76
N ALA A 338 2.17 9.86 52.82
CA ALA A 338 1.80 8.45 52.80
C ALA A 338 3.02 7.53 52.70
N LEU A 339 4.00 7.87 51.84
CA LEU A 339 5.26 7.13 51.75
C LEU A 339 6.06 7.21 53.05
N GLY A 340 6.10 8.38 53.71
CA GLY A 340 6.76 8.57 55.00
C GLY A 340 6.11 7.78 56.15
N LEU A 341 4.82 7.45 56.03
CA LEU A 341 4.09 6.58 56.95
C LEU A 341 4.28 5.08 56.64
N GLY A 342 5.10 4.73 55.65
CA GLY A 342 5.39 3.34 55.27
C GLY A 342 4.42 2.73 54.27
N TRP A 343 3.52 3.52 53.66
CA TRP A 343 2.67 3.01 52.58
C TRP A 343 3.47 2.87 51.30
N SER A 344 3.06 1.94 50.43
CA SER A 344 3.60 1.80 49.07
C SER A 344 2.58 2.31 48.06
N GLU A 345 3.03 3.08 47.08
CA GLU A 345 2.17 3.51 45.98
C GLU A 345 2.03 2.36 44.97
N ALA A 346 0.80 2.02 44.61
CA ALA A 346 0.50 1.02 43.61
C ALA A 346 -0.19 1.66 42.39
N TRP A 347 0.18 1.19 41.20
CA TRP A 347 -0.50 1.51 39.95
C TRP A 347 -1.25 0.26 39.50
N THR A 348 -2.57 0.31 39.53
CA THR A 348 -3.44 -0.84 39.20
C THR A 348 -4.02 -0.69 37.80
N ALA A 349 -4.49 -1.80 37.23
CA ALA A 349 -5.22 -1.77 35.97
C ALA A 349 -6.49 -0.90 36.11
N SER A 350 -6.70 -0.01 35.15
CA SER A 350 -7.94 0.79 35.06
C SER A 350 -9.12 -0.05 34.59
N LEU A 351 -8.86 -1.15 33.90
CA LEU A 351 -9.86 -2.13 33.46
C LEU A 351 -9.88 -3.28 34.47
N ILE A 352 -11.04 -3.51 35.06
CA ILE A 352 -11.30 -4.61 35.98
C ILE A 352 -12.49 -5.40 35.45
N SER A 353 -12.66 -6.63 35.93
CA SER A 353 -13.85 -7.43 35.60
C SER A 353 -15.13 -6.73 36.07
N GLU A 354 -16.26 -7.02 35.42
CA GLU A 354 -17.56 -6.52 35.87
C GLU A 354 -17.86 -6.94 37.32
N ASP A 355 -17.45 -8.16 37.70
CA ASP A 355 -17.59 -8.69 39.06
C ASP A 355 -16.80 -7.86 40.08
N ASP A 356 -15.53 -7.53 39.78
CA ASP A 356 -14.71 -6.68 40.65
C ASP A 356 -15.26 -5.25 40.73
N HIS A 357 -15.83 -4.74 39.63
CA HIS A 357 -16.50 -3.45 39.62
C HIS A 357 -17.75 -3.44 40.51
N ALA A 358 -18.56 -4.50 40.44
CA ALA A 358 -19.78 -4.65 41.23
C ALA A 358 -19.50 -4.84 42.73
N ARG A 359 -18.35 -5.39 43.12
CA ARG A 359 -17.94 -5.49 44.53
C ARG A 359 -17.72 -4.12 45.17
N ARG A 360 -17.24 -3.12 44.41
CA ARG A 360 -16.97 -1.76 44.91
C ARG A 360 -18.23 -0.99 45.33
N THR A 361 -19.37 -1.24 44.69
CA THR A 361 -20.62 -0.52 44.98
C THR A 361 -21.39 -1.09 46.16
N ARG A 362 -21.11 -2.34 46.57
CA ARG A 362 -21.78 -3.00 47.71
C ARG A 362 -21.17 -2.64 49.07
N GLU A 363 -19.91 -2.19 49.10
CA GLU A 363 -19.17 -1.86 50.33
C GLU A 363 -18.82 -0.37 50.45
N SER A 364 -19.66 0.54 49.93
CA SER A 364 -19.54 1.94 50.33
C SER A 364 -20.17 2.11 51.72
N PRO A 365 -19.41 2.38 52.79
CA PRO A 365 -20.02 2.73 54.07
C PRO A 365 -20.78 4.03 53.84
N SER A 366 -22.07 4.03 54.15
CA SER A 366 -22.81 5.28 54.34
C SER A 366 -22.13 6.02 55.48
N TYR A 367 -21.30 7.02 55.17
CA TYR A 367 -20.95 8.05 56.15
C TYR A 367 -22.20 8.90 56.33
N GLY A 368 -23.01 8.52 57.32
CA GLY A 368 -24.09 9.34 57.88
C GLY A 368 -23.56 10.33 58.90
#